data_AF-A0A2P8HZX4-F1
#
_entry.id   AF-A0A2P8HZX4-F1
#
_cell.length_a   1.000
_cell.length_b   1.000
_cell.length_c   1.000
_cell.angle_alpha   90.00
_cell.angle_beta   90.00
_cell.angle_gamma   90.00
#
_symmetry.space_group_name_H-M   'P 1'
#
loop_
_entity.id
_entity.type
_entity.pdbx_description
1 polymer ?
#
loop_
_entity_poly.entity_id
_entity_poly.type
_entity_poly.pdbx_seq_one_letter_code
_entity_poly.pdbx_strand_id
1 'polypeptide(L)'
;MSSSNVRLAVSVQAHGFAEKPWEGHLATGLLTEPGVVLVPASTDGIAEATEGIDLLVLPLPLGAGGRIERLVAERVTFCLVPGGEGARFALIRMANDSRHRPNVGEFTESELEEALKRHPGDLWAALAYLGAIEPGARDAVTPDLLRQVPAIEAAQREPEFEEPEDGLVPGGPCDVLPTCRKGTA
;
A
#
# COMPACT_ATOMS: atom_id res chain seq x y z
N MET A 1 -5.35 -26.24 -0.48
CA MET A 1 -5.48 -25.03 0.35
C MET A 1 -5.75 -23.89 -0.59
N SER A 2 -6.95 -23.31 -0.52
CA SER A 2 -7.39 -22.24 -1.43
C SER A 2 -6.47 -21.04 -1.20
N SER A 3 -5.67 -20.68 -2.22
CA SER A 3 -5.02 -19.37 -2.25
C SER A 3 -6.14 -18.35 -2.21
N SER A 4 -6.41 -17.77 -1.04
CA SER A 4 -7.20 -16.56 -0.96
C SER A 4 -6.44 -15.53 -1.80
N ASN A 5 -6.99 -15.13 -2.94
CA ASN A 5 -6.38 -14.11 -3.79
C ASN A 5 -6.37 -12.80 -3.00
N VAL A 6 -5.28 -12.57 -2.27
CA VAL A 6 -5.02 -11.32 -1.57
C VAL A 6 -4.79 -10.27 -2.64
N ARG A 7 -5.65 -9.26 -2.64
CA ARG A 7 -5.58 -8.13 -3.56
C ARG A 7 -5.01 -6.94 -2.83
N LEU A 8 -4.17 -6.15 -3.49
CA LEU A 8 -3.62 -4.94 -2.90
C LEU A 8 -4.37 -3.70 -3.41
N ALA A 9 -4.72 -2.80 -2.50
CA ALA A 9 -5.16 -1.45 -2.81
C ALA A 9 -4.24 -0.44 -2.11
N VAL A 10 -3.96 0.69 -2.75
CA VAL A 10 -3.19 1.77 -2.11
C VAL A 10 -4.04 3.02 -2.06
N SER A 11 -4.16 3.60 -0.87
CA SER A 11 -4.84 4.87 -0.65
C SER A 11 -3.79 5.94 -0.39
N VAL A 12 -3.75 6.96 -1.25
CA VAL A 12 -2.91 8.15 -1.06
C VAL A 12 -3.67 9.13 -0.18
N GLN A 13 -3.03 9.59 0.88
CA GLN A 13 -3.67 10.33 1.97
C GLN A 13 -2.95 11.66 2.21
N ALA A 14 -3.71 12.72 2.50
CA ALA A 14 -3.16 13.87 3.18
C ALA A 14 -2.66 13.42 4.57
N HIS A 15 -1.51 13.96 4.99
CA HIS A 15 -0.98 13.69 6.33
C HIS A 15 -1.95 14.19 7.43
N GLY A 16 -1.89 13.57 8.61
CA GLY A 16 -2.68 13.98 9.79
C GLY A 16 -4.06 13.31 9.93
N PHE A 17 -4.47 12.46 8.98
CA PHE A 17 -5.77 11.78 8.98
C PHE A 17 -5.71 10.33 9.47
N ALA A 18 -4.79 9.99 10.37
CA ALA A 18 -4.62 8.61 10.85
C ALA A 18 -5.88 8.03 11.52
N GLU A 19 -6.58 8.84 12.33
CA GLU A 19 -7.81 8.44 13.03
C GLU A 19 -9.06 8.47 12.14
N LYS A 20 -9.00 9.23 11.04
CA LYS A 20 -10.12 9.42 10.11
C LYS A 20 -9.67 9.34 8.65
N PRO A 21 -9.12 8.21 8.20
CA PRO A 21 -8.51 8.10 6.87
C PRO A 21 -9.49 8.29 5.70
N TRP A 22 -10.81 8.19 5.94
CA TRP A 22 -11.81 8.51 4.90
C TRP A 22 -11.90 10.01 4.60
N GLU A 23 -11.49 10.89 5.52
CA GLU A 23 -11.45 12.35 5.31
C GLU A 23 -10.15 12.79 4.62
N GLY A 24 -9.07 12.01 4.77
CA GLY A 24 -7.76 12.32 4.19
C GLY A 24 -7.50 11.73 2.81
N HIS A 25 -8.43 10.95 2.22
CA HIS A 25 -8.19 10.28 0.94
C HIS A 25 -8.12 11.26 -0.23
N LEU A 26 -6.99 11.24 -0.94
CA LEU A 26 -6.72 12.10 -2.09
C LEU A 26 -6.86 11.35 -3.42
N ALA A 27 -6.41 10.09 -3.48
CA ALA A 27 -6.45 9.26 -4.68
C ALA A 27 -6.21 7.78 -4.38
N THR A 28 -6.66 6.92 -5.30
CA THR A 28 -6.26 5.51 -5.37
C THR A 28 -4.93 5.39 -6.13
N GLY A 29 -3.99 4.65 -5.56
CA GLY A 29 -2.70 4.33 -6.16
C GLY A 29 -2.51 2.84 -6.44
N LEU A 30 -1.40 2.54 -7.10
CA LEU A 30 -0.92 1.21 -7.45
C LEU A 30 0.52 1.07 -6.96
N LEU A 31 0.86 -0.04 -6.31
CA LEU A 31 2.22 -0.34 -5.90
C LEU A 31 2.97 -0.94 -7.09
N THR A 32 3.86 -0.18 -7.72
CA THR A 32 4.63 -0.65 -8.89
C THR A 32 5.94 -1.31 -8.48
N GLU A 33 6.51 -0.88 -7.36
CA GLU A 33 7.70 -1.44 -6.72
C GLU A 33 7.50 -1.37 -5.20
N PRO A 34 8.25 -2.13 -4.37
CA PRO A 34 8.13 -2.07 -2.92
C PRO A 34 8.18 -0.63 -2.35
N GLY A 35 8.99 0.25 -2.93
CA GLY A 35 9.13 1.65 -2.51
C GLY A 35 8.40 2.69 -3.37
N VAL A 36 7.61 2.29 -4.38
CA VAL A 36 7.04 3.22 -5.38
C VAL A 36 5.56 2.98 -5.62
N VAL A 37 4.78 4.05 -5.49
CA VAL A 37 3.34 4.09 -5.80
C VAL A 37 3.09 4.94 -7.04
N LEU A 38 2.42 4.38 -8.04
CA LEU A 38 1.86 5.10 -9.18
C LEU A 38 0.43 5.56 -8.85
N VAL A 39 0.13 6.82 -9.11
CA VAL A 39 -1.21 7.40 -9.07
C VAL A 39 -1.62 7.74 -10.51
N PRO A 40 -2.41 6.87 -11.18
CA PRO A 40 -2.65 7.03 -12.61
C PRO A 40 -3.48 8.27 -12.98
N ALA A 41 -4.26 8.80 -12.03
CA ALA A 41 -4.99 10.05 -12.18
C ALA A 41 -4.73 10.92 -10.93
N SER A 42 -3.75 11.83 -11.05
CA SER A 42 -3.37 12.72 -9.95
C SER A 42 -4.35 13.87 -9.81
N THR A 43 -4.82 14.10 -8.59
CA THR A 43 -5.66 15.26 -8.23
C THR A 43 -4.79 16.45 -7.78
N ASP A 44 -5.35 17.66 -7.80
CA ASP A 44 -4.68 18.86 -7.26
C ASP A 44 -4.40 18.72 -5.76
N GLY A 45 -5.24 17.99 -5.03
CA GLY A 45 -5.07 17.72 -3.60
C GLY A 45 -3.72 17.07 -3.25
N ILE A 46 -3.12 16.29 -4.14
CA ILE A 46 -1.77 15.73 -3.93
C ILE A 46 -0.70 16.83 -3.99
N ALA A 47 -0.83 17.78 -4.91
CA ALA A 47 0.10 18.90 -5.04
C ALA A 47 -0.07 19.92 -3.90
N GLU A 48 -1.28 20.03 -3.35
CA GLU A 48 -1.65 20.97 -2.28
C GLU A 48 -1.38 20.43 -0.87
N ALA A 49 -1.03 19.15 -0.72
CA ALA A 49 -0.75 18.50 0.57
C ALA A 49 0.60 18.93 1.19
N THR A 50 0.67 20.18 1.67
CA THR A 50 1.88 20.81 2.20
C THR A 50 2.40 20.19 3.50
N GLU A 51 1.52 19.60 4.30
CA GLU A 51 1.88 18.91 5.55
C GLU A 51 2.48 17.50 5.31
N GLY A 52 2.47 17.03 4.06
CA GLY A 52 2.99 15.73 3.66
C GLY A 52 1.91 14.78 3.17
N ILE A 53 2.35 13.62 2.70
CA ILE A 53 1.49 12.56 2.14
C ILE A 53 1.80 11.25 2.86
N ASP A 54 0.75 10.60 3.34
CA ASP A 54 0.79 9.24 3.83
C ASP A 54 0.29 8.27 2.75
N LEU A 55 0.82 7.06 2.74
CA LEU A 55 0.43 5.97 1.85
C LEU A 55 -0.11 4.83 2.72
N LEU A 56 -1.39 4.50 2.53
CA LEU A 56 -2.01 3.35 3.15
C LEU A 56 -2.01 2.18 2.16
N VAL A 57 -1.18 1.19 2.41
CA VAL A 57 -1.14 -0.07 1.65
C VAL A 57 -2.07 -1.07 2.32
N LEU A 58 -3.13 -1.44 1.62
CA LEU A 58 -4.30 -2.17 2.12
C LEU A 58 -4.39 -3.54 1.45
N PRO A 59 -3.98 -4.63 2.13
CA PRO A 59 -4.24 -5.97 1.64
C PRO A 59 -5.71 -6.34 1.89
N LEU A 60 -6.40 -6.76 0.82
CA LEU A 60 -7.81 -7.08 0.81
C LEU A 60 -8.04 -8.60 0.74
N PRO A 61 -9.05 -9.12 1.47
CA PRO A 61 -9.89 -8.42 2.45
C PRO A 61 -9.10 -7.99 3.69
N LEU A 62 -9.45 -6.85 4.29
CA LEU A 62 -8.70 -6.32 5.44
C LEU A 62 -8.69 -7.31 6.61
N GLY A 63 -7.60 -7.32 7.37
CA GLY A 63 -7.41 -8.21 8.53
C GLY A 63 -7.03 -9.65 8.16
N ALA A 64 -7.49 -10.18 7.02
CA ALA A 64 -7.13 -11.51 6.55
C ALA A 64 -6.09 -11.51 5.41
N GLY A 65 -6.01 -10.44 4.63
CA GLY A 65 -5.05 -10.30 3.53
C GLY A 65 -3.61 -10.00 3.98
N GLY A 66 -3.41 -9.72 5.26
CA GLY A 66 -2.11 -9.35 5.83
C GLY A 66 -2.16 -8.01 6.56
N ARG A 67 -0.96 -7.47 6.84
CA ARG A 67 -0.80 -6.25 7.62
C ARG A 67 -1.12 -5.01 6.80
N ILE A 68 -1.85 -4.05 7.38
CA ILE A 68 -1.99 -2.72 6.79
C ILE A 68 -0.68 -1.97 7.04
N GLU A 69 -0.16 -1.30 6.02
CA GLU A 69 1.05 -0.49 6.17
C GLU A 69 0.71 0.97 5.94
N ARG A 70 1.14 1.81 6.89
CA ARG A 70 1.15 3.26 6.76
C ARG A 70 2.57 3.72 6.53
N LEU A 71 2.84 4.22 5.34
CA LEU A 71 4.15 4.67 4.88
C LEU A 71 4.10 6.18 4.60
N VAL A 72 5.25 6.82 4.59
CA VAL A 72 5.37 8.27 4.36
C VAL A 72 5.99 8.49 2.99
N ALA A 73 5.47 9.47 2.24
CA ALA A 73 6.08 9.90 0.99
C ALA A 73 7.42 10.61 1.24
N GLU A 74 8.47 10.17 0.55
CA GLU A 74 9.76 10.86 0.48
C GLU A 74 9.77 11.90 -0.65
N ARG A 75 9.20 11.53 -1.81
CA ARG A 75 9.21 12.37 -3.00
C ARG A 75 8.00 12.10 -3.88
N VAL A 76 7.41 13.16 -4.42
CA VAL A 76 6.34 13.09 -5.42
C VAL A 76 6.84 13.70 -6.73
N THR A 77 6.60 13.00 -7.83
CA THR A 77 6.90 13.48 -9.19
C THR A 77 5.63 13.47 -10.02
N PHE A 78 5.25 14.61 -10.58
CA PHE A 78 4.10 14.74 -11.47
C PHE A 78 4.53 14.70 -12.93
N CYS A 79 3.76 13.99 -13.74
CA CYS A 79 3.99 13.86 -15.17
C CYS A 79 2.68 14.05 -15.93
N LEU A 80 2.77 14.55 -17.17
CA LEU A 80 1.62 14.64 -18.06
C LEU A 80 1.35 13.27 -18.68
N VAL A 81 0.07 12.92 -18.80
CA VAL A 81 -0.36 11.74 -19.55
C VAL A 81 -0.38 12.11 -21.03
N PRO A 82 0.35 11.39 -21.91
CA PRO A 82 0.31 11.62 -23.35
C PRO A 82 -1.10 11.61 -23.91
N GLY A 83 -1.43 12.60 -24.74
CA GLY A 83 -2.74 12.74 -25.37
C GLY A 83 -3.88 13.18 -24.43
N GLY A 84 -3.61 13.42 -23.14
CA GLY A 84 -4.59 14.01 -22.22
C GLY A 84 -4.46 15.53 -22.15
N GLU A 85 -5.58 16.25 -22.26
CA GLU A 85 -5.65 17.72 -22.13
C GLU A 85 -5.31 18.16 -20.69
N GLY A 86 -4.02 18.18 -20.36
CA GLY A 86 -3.53 18.51 -19.01
C GLY A 86 -3.72 17.40 -17.97
N ALA A 87 -4.13 16.20 -18.38
CA ALA A 87 -4.23 15.04 -17.49
C ALA A 87 -2.84 14.70 -16.92
N ARG A 88 -2.78 14.43 -15.62
CA ARG A 88 -1.54 14.14 -14.89
C ARG A 88 -1.61 12.81 -14.18
N PHE A 89 -0.47 12.14 -14.13
CA PHE A 89 -0.22 11.06 -13.18
C PHE A 89 0.90 11.47 -12.21
N ALA A 90 1.01 10.75 -11.10
CA ALA A 90 2.08 10.97 -10.14
C ALA A 90 2.81 9.67 -9.81
N LEU A 91 4.11 9.75 -9.59
CA LEU A 91 4.92 8.72 -8.96
C LEU A 91 5.31 9.20 -7.57
N ILE A 92 5.00 8.41 -6.56
CA ILE A 92 5.30 8.67 -5.15
C ILE A 92 6.33 7.66 -4.69
N ARG A 93 7.53 8.13 -4.38
CA ARG A 93 8.57 7.34 -3.71
C ARG A 93 8.35 7.41 -2.20
N MET A 94 8.35 6.26 -1.55
CA MET A 94 8.15 6.14 -0.11
C MET A 94 9.48 6.16 0.64
N ALA A 95 9.46 6.64 1.89
CA ALA A 95 10.66 6.71 2.73
C ALA A 95 11.14 5.32 3.21
N ASN A 96 10.25 4.33 3.22
CA ASN A 96 10.55 2.93 3.50
C ASN A 96 9.78 2.05 2.52
N ASP A 97 10.37 0.91 2.16
CA ASP A 97 9.73 -0.06 1.29
C ASP A 97 8.55 -0.75 2.00
N SER A 98 7.47 -0.94 1.25
CA SER A 98 6.37 -1.83 1.61
C SER A 98 6.84 -3.28 1.63
N ARG A 99 6.29 -4.08 2.54
CA ARG A 99 6.53 -5.53 2.57
C ARG A 99 5.65 -6.28 1.58
N HIS A 100 4.64 -5.61 1.03
CA HIS A 100 3.74 -6.17 0.03
C HIS A 100 4.41 -6.22 -1.33
N ARG A 101 4.05 -7.22 -2.13
CA ARG A 101 4.51 -7.30 -3.51
C ARG A 101 3.78 -6.26 -4.36
N PRO A 102 4.44 -5.74 -5.42
CA PRO A 102 3.77 -4.90 -6.42
C PRO A 102 2.49 -5.53 -6.96
N ASN A 103 1.50 -4.70 -7.27
CA ASN A 103 0.21 -5.11 -7.83
C ASN A 103 0.01 -4.62 -9.28
N VAL A 104 1.10 -4.23 -9.93
CA VAL A 104 1.15 -3.88 -11.36
C VAL A 104 2.01 -4.91 -12.08
N GLY A 105 1.46 -5.52 -13.12
CA GLY A 105 2.15 -6.45 -14.00
C GLY A 105 3.16 -5.73 -14.90
N GLU A 106 4.12 -6.50 -15.41
CA GLU A 106 5.13 -5.99 -16.34
C GLU A 106 4.53 -5.68 -17.71
N PHE A 107 5.02 -4.61 -18.34
CA PHE A 107 4.72 -4.22 -19.71
C PHE A 107 5.90 -3.42 -20.27
N THR A 108 5.96 -3.32 -21.58
CA THR A 108 6.98 -2.57 -22.32
C THR A 108 6.53 -1.15 -22.67
N GLU A 109 7.48 -0.29 -23.01
CA GLU A 109 7.20 1.08 -23.51
C GLU A 109 6.28 1.06 -24.74
N SER A 110 6.57 0.22 -25.74
CA SER A 110 5.76 0.11 -26.95
C SER A 110 4.33 -0.37 -26.68
N GLU A 111 4.14 -1.26 -25.71
CA GLU A 111 2.80 -1.70 -25.30
C GLU A 111 2.02 -0.56 -24.62
N LEU A 112 2.67 0.20 -23.74
CA LEU A 112 2.05 1.36 -23.08
C LEU A 112 1.69 2.46 -24.09
N GLU A 113 2.56 2.74 -25.05
CA GLU A 113 2.27 3.71 -26.12
C GLU A 113 1.05 3.32 -26.94
N GLU A 114 0.93 2.05 -27.34
CA GLU A 114 -0.24 1.55 -28.07
C GLU A 114 -1.51 1.59 -27.22
N ALA A 115 -1.41 1.30 -25.92
CA ALA A 115 -2.54 1.40 -25.00
C ALA A 115 -3.01 2.86 -24.84
N LEU A 116 -2.07 3.82 -24.72
CA LEU A 116 -2.38 5.25 -24.61
C LEU A 116 -2.94 5.85 -25.91
N LYS A 117 -2.56 5.33 -27.09
CA LYS A 117 -3.22 5.71 -28.35
C LYS A 117 -4.69 5.30 -28.38
N ARG A 118 -5.04 4.17 -27.77
CA ARG A 118 -6.43 3.68 -27.66
C ARG A 118 -7.22 4.40 -26.56
N HIS A 119 -6.53 4.83 -25.51
CA HIS A 119 -7.10 5.46 -24.33
C HIS A 119 -6.39 6.80 -24.03
N PRO A 120 -6.51 7.80 -24.92
CA PRO A 120 -5.77 9.06 -24.78
C PRO A 120 -6.15 9.76 -23.49
N GLY A 121 -5.14 10.14 -22.70
CA GLY A 121 -5.33 10.85 -21.43
C GLY A 121 -5.87 10.02 -20.27
N ASP A 122 -6.19 8.73 -20.44
CA ASP A 122 -6.67 7.85 -19.37
C ASP A 122 -5.68 6.71 -19.11
N LEU A 123 -4.73 6.95 -18.20
CA LEU A 123 -3.73 5.95 -17.82
C LEU A 123 -4.34 4.75 -17.07
N TRP A 124 -5.47 4.94 -16.35
CA TRP A 124 -6.19 3.80 -15.75
C TRP A 124 -6.71 2.85 -16.82
N ALA A 125 -7.35 3.40 -17.86
CA ALA A 125 -7.89 2.61 -18.96
C ALA A 125 -6.77 1.94 -19.77
N ALA A 126 -5.65 2.63 -20.02
CA ALA A 126 -4.49 2.05 -20.69
C ALA A 126 -3.89 0.86 -19.91
N LEU A 127 -3.68 1.00 -18.60
CA LEU A 127 -3.15 -0.09 -17.76
C LEU A 127 -4.12 -1.27 -17.67
N ALA A 128 -5.42 -1.01 -17.58
CA ALA A 128 -6.44 -2.05 -17.60
C ALA A 128 -6.48 -2.79 -18.94
N TYR A 129 -6.35 -2.08 -20.07
CA TYR A 129 -6.29 -2.66 -21.40
C TYR A 129 -5.10 -3.62 -21.57
N LEU A 130 -3.95 -3.29 -20.98
CA LEU A 130 -2.76 -4.15 -20.96
C LEU A 130 -2.90 -5.39 -20.07
N GLY A 131 -3.93 -5.45 -19.22
CA GLY A 131 -4.02 -6.48 -18.18
C GLY A 131 -2.95 -6.32 -17.10
N ALA A 132 -2.30 -5.14 -17.02
CA ALA A 132 -1.26 -4.84 -16.03
C ALA A 132 -1.84 -4.63 -14.62
N ILE A 133 -3.16 -4.43 -14.50
CA ILE A 133 -3.85 -4.24 -13.21
C ILE A 133 -5.08 -5.12 -13.13
N GLU A 134 -5.46 -5.49 -11.92
CA GLU A 134 -6.69 -6.23 -11.69
C GLU A 134 -7.95 -5.38 -11.99
N PRO A 135 -9.03 -6.01 -12.48
CA PRO A 135 -10.32 -5.33 -12.65
C PRO A 135 -10.79 -4.62 -11.37
N GLY A 136 -11.27 -3.39 -11.54
CA GLY A 136 -11.76 -2.54 -10.44
C GLY A 136 -10.67 -1.97 -9.54
N ALA A 137 -9.37 -2.01 -9.92
CA ALA A 137 -8.27 -1.45 -9.11
C ALA A 137 -8.47 0.04 -8.81
N ARG A 138 -9.00 0.78 -9.78
CA ARG A 138 -9.33 2.21 -9.65
C ARG A 138 -10.24 2.53 -8.47
N ASP A 139 -11.25 1.69 -8.25
CA ASP A 139 -12.32 1.91 -7.28
C ASP A 139 -12.18 1.02 -6.03
N ALA A 140 -11.02 0.39 -5.86
CA ALA A 140 -10.78 -0.56 -4.77
C ALA A 140 -10.76 0.11 -3.38
N VAL A 141 -10.41 1.40 -3.31
CA VAL A 141 -10.41 2.17 -2.08
C VAL A 141 -11.75 2.90 -1.94
N THR A 142 -12.53 2.52 -0.93
CA THR A 142 -13.82 3.15 -0.64
C THR A 142 -13.82 3.80 0.75
N PRO A 143 -14.68 4.81 1.01
CA PRO A 143 -14.81 5.38 2.34
C PRO A 143 -15.14 4.34 3.42
N ASP A 144 -15.97 3.34 3.11
CA ASP A 144 -16.34 2.28 4.05
C ASP A 144 -15.18 1.32 4.34
N LEU A 145 -14.32 1.07 3.36
CA LEU A 145 -13.06 0.36 3.57
C LEU A 145 -12.17 1.16 4.54
N LEU A 146 -12.00 2.46 4.28
CA LEU A 146 -11.14 3.33 5.09
C LEU A 146 -11.63 3.48 6.52
N ARG A 147 -12.95 3.50 6.77
CA ARG A 147 -13.53 3.52 8.13
C ARG A 147 -13.14 2.32 8.98
N GLN A 148 -12.81 1.18 8.37
CA GLN A 148 -12.39 -0.03 9.10
C GLN A 148 -10.90 0.00 9.48
N VAL A 149 -10.09 0.80 8.79
CA VAL A 149 -8.62 0.82 8.92
C VAL A 149 -8.16 1.10 10.36
N PRO A 150 -8.66 2.11 11.10
CA PRO A 150 -8.16 2.40 12.44
C PRO A 150 -8.29 1.23 13.42
N ALA A 151 -9.42 0.52 13.38
CA ALA A 151 -9.65 -0.64 14.25
C ALA A 151 -8.70 -1.81 13.92
N ILE A 152 -8.44 -2.04 12.64
CA ILE A 152 -7.52 -3.11 12.20
C ILE A 152 -6.07 -2.74 12.52
N GLU A 153 -5.67 -1.49 12.29
CA GLU A 153 -4.34 -1.00 12.67
C GLU A 153 -4.13 -1.09 14.19
N ALA A 154 -5.16 -0.82 14.99
CA ALA A 154 -5.11 -0.98 16.45
C ALA A 154 -4.92 -2.46 16.83
N ALA A 155 -5.73 -3.37 16.28
CA ALA A 155 -5.58 -4.81 16.50
C ALA A 155 -4.20 -5.34 16.07
N GLN A 156 -3.62 -4.83 14.97
CA GLN A 156 -2.27 -5.19 14.50
C GLN A 156 -1.13 -4.69 15.40
N ARG A 157 -1.42 -3.81 16.37
CA ARG A 157 -0.46 -3.32 17.37
C ARG A 157 -0.60 -4.03 18.71
N GLU A 158 -1.70 -4.77 18.93
CA GLU A 158 -1.87 -5.53 20.15
C GLU A 158 -0.81 -6.64 20.21
N PRO A 159 -0.01 -6.70 21.28
CA PRO A 159 0.95 -7.78 21.45
C PRO A 159 0.20 -9.10 21.68
N GLU A 160 0.64 -10.15 20.97
CA GLU A 160 0.22 -11.52 21.28
C GLU A 160 0.98 -11.98 22.53
N PHE A 161 0.23 -12.37 23.56
CA PHE A 161 0.78 -12.99 24.75
C PHE A 161 0.51 -14.49 24.68
N GLU A 162 1.57 -15.29 24.79
CA GLU A 162 1.40 -16.72 25.08
C GLU A 162 0.92 -16.85 26.53
N GLU A 163 -0.19 -17.56 26.75
CA GLU A 163 -0.59 -17.92 28.11
C GLU A 163 0.53 -18.76 28.73
N PRO A 164 0.97 -18.46 29.96
CA PRO A 164 1.94 -19.30 30.63
C PRO A 164 1.35 -20.71 30.73
N GLU A 165 2.03 -21.72 30.17
CA GLU A 165 1.71 -23.09 30.54
C GLU A 165 1.85 -23.18 32.07
N ASP A 166 0.81 -23.61 32.78
CA ASP A 166 0.79 -23.75 34.26
C ASP A 166 1.88 -24.71 34.80
N GLY A 167 2.69 -25.30 33.93
CA GLY A 167 3.91 -26.03 34.28
C GLY A 167 5.12 -25.09 34.22
N LEU A 168 5.85 -24.99 35.34
CA LEU A 168 7.22 -24.46 35.36
C LEU A 168 8.04 -25.15 34.27
N VAL A 169 8.22 -24.50 33.11
CA VAL A 169 9.14 -24.98 32.08
C VAL A 169 10.53 -24.92 32.70
N PRO A 170 11.24 -26.05 32.90
CA PRO A 170 12.56 -26.03 33.51
C PRO A 170 13.53 -25.40 32.51
N GLY A 171 13.80 -24.11 32.68
CA GLY A 171 14.74 -23.34 31.88
C GLY A 171 15.30 -22.18 32.68
N GLY A 172 16.62 -21.99 32.65
CA GLY A 172 17.24 -20.82 33.23
C GLY A 172 17.02 -19.60 32.32
N PRO A 173 17.23 -18.36 32.79
CA PRO A 173 17.11 -17.15 31.96
C PRO A 173 17.92 -17.21 30.65
N CYS A 174 19.02 -17.97 30.64
CA CYS A 174 19.86 -18.16 29.46
C CYS A 174 19.30 -19.13 28.40
N ASP A 175 18.18 -19.80 28.68
CA ASP A 175 17.46 -20.60 27.70
C ASP A 175 16.54 -19.76 26.80
N VAL A 176 16.16 -18.57 27.26
CA VAL A 176 15.24 -17.68 26.54
C VAL A 176 15.89 -16.37 26.07
N LEU A 177 16.98 -15.94 26.72
CA LEU A 177 17.70 -14.73 26.34
C LEU A 177 18.63 -15.00 25.14
N PRO A 178 18.39 -14.40 23.95
CA PRO A 178 19.20 -14.66 22.75
C PRO A 178 20.68 -14.30 22.91
N THR A 179 20.99 -13.42 23.86
CA THR A 179 22.33 -12.92 24.14
C THR A 179 23.06 -13.71 25.23
N CYS A 180 22.35 -14.54 26.02
CA CYS A 180 23.02 -15.32 27.04
C CYS A 180 23.59 -16.60 26.45
N ARG A 181 24.86 -16.88 26.74
CA ARG A 181 25.49 -18.17 26.43
C ARG A 181 25.69 -18.94 27.71
N LYS A 182 25.28 -20.21 27.75
CA LYS A 182 25.68 -21.12 28.83
C LYS A 182 27.19 -21.34 28.75
N GLY A 183 27.89 -21.07 29.85
CA GLY A 183 29.32 -21.37 29.92
C GLY A 183 29.56 -22.87 29.80
N THR A 184 30.52 -23.28 28.98
CA THR A 184 31.03 -24.66 28.98
C THR A 184 31.97 -24.81 30.17
N ALA A 185 31.63 -25.72 31.08
CA ALA A 185 32.50 -26.15 32.17
C ALA A 185 33.69 -26.97 31.65
#